data_AF-A0A7H4N826-F1
#
_entry.id   AF-A0A7H4N826-F1
#
_cell.length_a   1.000
_cell.length_b   1.000
_cell.length_c   1.000
_cell.angle_alpha   90.00
_cell.angle_beta   90.00
_cell.angle_gamma   90.00
#
_symmetry.space_group_name_H-M   'P 1'
#
loop_
_entity.id
_entity.type
_entity.pdbx_description
1 polymer ?
#
loop_
_entity_poly.entity_id
_entity_poly.type
_entity_poly.pdbx_seq_one_letter_code
_entity_poly.pdbx_strand_id
1 'polypeptide(L)'
;MPKMGLAEAPNAHFLGMYLGLWGVFTLFMFFGTLKAARMLQFVFLSLTVLFALLAIGHLADNEGIVKIAGWVGLVCGASAIYLAMGEVLNEQFGRTVLPIGEKH
;
A
#
# COMPACT_ATOMS: atom_id res chain seq x y z
N MET A 1 -3.57 -20.98 8.83
CA MET A 1 -4.04 -21.45 10.16
C MET A 1 -5.39 -22.16 10.11
N PRO A 2 -6.43 -21.71 9.38
CA PRO A 2 -7.70 -22.46 9.30
C PRO A 2 -7.57 -23.83 8.63
N LYS A 3 -6.77 -23.91 7.56
CA LYS A 3 -6.46 -25.18 6.86
C LYS A 3 -5.63 -26.17 7.69
N MET A 4 -5.06 -25.75 8.82
CA MET A 4 -4.31 -26.59 9.76
C MET A 4 -5.15 -26.97 10.99
N GLY A 5 -6.43 -26.56 11.06
CA GLY A 5 -7.34 -26.86 12.17
C GLY A 5 -7.07 -26.08 13.47
N LEU A 6 -6.16 -25.09 13.45
CA LEU A 6 -5.70 -24.38 14.66
C LEU A 6 -6.48 -23.08 14.96
N ALA A 7 -7.32 -22.62 14.04
CA ALA A 7 -8.14 -21.40 14.21
C ALA A 7 -9.33 -21.42 13.26
N GLU A 8 -10.44 -20.80 13.65
CA GLU A 8 -11.59 -20.58 12.76
C GLU A 8 -11.26 -19.57 11.65
N ALA A 9 -12.01 -19.61 10.56
CA ALA A 9 -11.87 -18.61 9.50
C ALA A 9 -12.20 -17.22 10.05
N PRO A 10 -11.36 -16.21 9.81
CA PRO A 10 -11.59 -14.87 10.33
C PRO A 10 -12.89 -14.29 9.76
N ASN A 11 -13.67 -13.65 10.64
CA ASN A 11 -14.87 -12.91 10.25
C ASN A 11 -14.49 -11.76 9.28
N ALA A 12 -15.22 -11.62 8.17
CA ALA A 12 -14.97 -10.60 7.16
C ALA A 12 -14.98 -9.17 7.74
N HIS A 13 -15.91 -8.87 8.65
CA HIS A 13 -15.94 -7.57 9.32
C HIS A 13 -14.72 -7.35 10.24
N PHE A 14 -14.25 -8.41 10.91
CA PHE A 14 -13.03 -8.33 11.71
C PHE A 14 -11.80 -8.05 10.84
N LEU A 15 -11.69 -8.73 9.70
CA LEU A 15 -10.65 -8.45 8.70
C LEU A 15 -10.74 -7.01 8.18
N GLY A 16 -11.95 -6.52 7.90
CA GLY A 16 -12.18 -5.14 7.47
C GLY A 16 -11.72 -4.12 8.50
N MET A 17 -12.04 -4.31 9.78
CA MET A 17 -11.56 -3.45 10.88
C MET A 17 -10.03 -3.49 11.02
N TYR A 18 -9.44 -4.68 10.94
CA TYR A 18 -7.98 -4.85 10.97
C TYR A 18 -7.29 -4.10 9.82
N LEU A 19 -7.82 -4.21 8.60
CA LEU A 19 -7.32 -3.49 7.43
C LEU A 19 -7.55 -1.97 7.56
N GLY A 20 -8.65 -1.56 8.21
CA GLY A 20 -8.91 -0.16 8.55
C GLY A 20 -7.84 0.43 9.47
N LEU A 21 -7.42 -0.30 10.51
CA LEU A 21 -6.31 0.11 11.38
C LEU A 21 -4.98 0.24 10.61
N TRP A 22 -4.70 -0.71 9.72
CA TRP A 22 -3.54 -0.61 8.82
C TRP A 22 -3.61 0.60 7.89
N GLY A 23 -4.80 0.93 7.41
CA GLY A 23 -5.04 2.13 6.61
C GLY A 23 -4.75 3.41 7.39
N VAL A 24 -5.20 3.51 8.64
CA VAL A 24 -4.93 4.65 9.53
C VAL A 24 -3.43 4.79 9.79
N PHE A 25 -2.74 3.70 10.13
CA PHE A 25 -1.28 3.70 10.30
C PHE A 25 -0.56 4.18 9.04
N THR A 26 -0.97 3.67 7.87
CA THR A 26 -0.38 4.04 6.59
C THR A 26 -0.62 5.51 6.26
N LEU A 27 -1.79 6.05 6.58
CA LEU A 27 -2.10 7.47 6.39
C LEU A 27 -1.18 8.37 7.24
N PHE A 28 -0.91 7.99 8.49
CA PHE A 28 0.05 8.72 9.32
C PHE A 28 1.47 8.65 8.74
N MET A 29 1.88 7.48 8.24
CA MET A 29 3.18 7.33 7.57
C MET A 29 3.26 8.15 6.28
N PHE A 30 2.17 8.26 5.52
CA PHE A 30 2.10 9.13 4.34
C PHE A 30 2.46 10.58 4.67
N PHE A 31 1.96 11.14 5.77
CA PHE A 31 2.35 12.48 6.21
C PHE A 31 3.86 12.58 6.55
N GLY A 32 4.46 11.50 7.05
CA GLY A 32 5.92 11.39 7.23
C GLY A 32 6.71 11.48 5.92
N THR A 33 6.13 11.03 4.80
CA THR A 33 6.78 11.03 3.49
C THR A 33 6.75 12.39 2.76
N LEU A 34 6.10 13.42 3.30
CA LEU A 34 5.96 14.73 2.63
C LEU A 34 7.30 15.43 2.34
N LYS A 35 8.35 15.08 3.09
CA LYS A 35 9.72 15.57 2.87
C LYS A 35 10.59 14.61 2.05
N ALA A 36 10.12 13.40 1.78
CA ALA A 36 10.82 12.38 1.00
C ALA A 36 10.56 12.52 -0.51
N ALA A 37 11.09 11.55 -1.27
CA ALA A 37 10.89 11.44 -2.72
C ALA A 37 9.40 11.40 -3.10
N ARG A 38 9.04 12.03 -4.22
CA ARG A 38 7.65 12.06 -4.71
C ARG A 38 7.09 10.67 -4.98
N MET A 39 7.91 9.74 -5.46
CA MET A 39 7.48 8.35 -5.65
C MET A 39 7.16 7.65 -4.33
N LEU A 40 7.87 7.94 -3.24
CA LEU A 40 7.55 7.40 -1.93
C LEU A 40 6.19 7.94 -1.42
N GLN A 41 5.90 9.22 -1.65
CA GLN A 41 4.59 9.80 -1.36
C GLN A 41 3.47 9.08 -2.13
N PHE A 42 3.69 8.78 -3.42
CA PHE A 42 2.72 8.06 -4.24
C PHE A 42 2.48 6.63 -3.73
N VAL A 43 3.53 5.90 -3.33
CA VAL A 43 3.42 4.57 -2.75
C VAL A 43 2.56 4.61 -1.48
N PHE A 44 2.86 5.51 -0.55
CA PHE A 44 2.10 5.59 0.70
C PHE A 44 0.65 6.08 0.50
N LEU A 45 0.42 6.99 -0.44
CA LEU A 45 -0.93 7.45 -0.77
C LEU A 45 -1.75 6.32 -1.39
N SER A 46 -1.22 5.63 -2.40
CA SER A 46 -1.90 4.52 -3.06
C SER A 46 -2.13 3.34 -2.11
N LEU A 47 -1.19 3.07 -1.20
CA LEU A 47 -1.33 2.08 -0.14
C LEU A 47 -2.43 2.46 0.86
N THR A 48 -2.54 3.75 1.22
CA THR A 48 -3.62 4.24 2.09
C THR A 48 -4.98 4.01 1.44
N VAL A 49 -5.11 4.35 0.15
CA VAL A 49 -6.33 4.11 -0.63
C VAL A 49 -6.63 2.62 -0.72
N LEU A 50 -5.63 1.77 -0.96
CA LEU A 50 -5.77 0.31 -0.99
C LEU A 50 -6.38 -0.21 0.31
N PHE A 51 -5.81 0.13 1.47
CA PHE A 51 -6.31 -0.33 2.75
C PHE A 51 -7.71 0.20 3.06
N ALA A 52 -8.00 1.46 2.73
CA ALA A 52 -9.33 2.03 2.89
C ALA A 52 -10.38 1.29 2.04
N LEU A 53 -10.08 1.01 0.77
CA LEU A 53 -10.97 0.27 -0.12
C LEU A 53 -11.18 -1.18 0.35
N LEU A 54 -10.12 -1.87 0.77
CA LEU A 54 -10.25 -3.23 1.31
C LEU A 54 -11.08 -3.26 2.60
N ALA A 55 -10.84 -2.30 3.51
CA ALA A 55 -11.60 -2.19 4.75
C ALA A 55 -13.10 -1.97 4.46
N ILE A 56 -13.43 -1.00 3.59
CA ILE A 56 -14.81 -0.72 3.19
C ILE A 56 -15.43 -1.92 2.46
N GLY A 57 -14.70 -2.53 1.53
CA GLY A 57 -15.18 -3.69 0.78
C GLY A 57 -15.54 -4.87 1.67
N HIS A 58 -14.74 -5.15 2.70
CA HIS A 58 -15.01 -6.21 3.68
C HIS A 58 -16.05 -5.84 4.74
N LEU A 59 -16.18 -4.56 5.10
CA LEU A 59 -17.21 -4.11 6.06
C LEU A 59 -18.60 -4.00 5.44
N ALA A 60 -18.67 -3.67 4.14
CA ALA A 60 -19.89 -3.53 3.37
C ALA A 60 -20.25 -4.79 2.57
N ASP A 61 -19.51 -5.88 2.74
CA ASP A 61 -19.64 -7.14 1.98
C ASP A 61 -19.75 -6.94 0.46
N ASN A 62 -18.96 -6.02 -0.08
CA ASN A 62 -18.99 -5.63 -1.49
C ASN A 62 -17.74 -6.11 -2.24
N GLU A 63 -17.87 -7.26 -2.92
CA GLU A 63 -16.80 -7.83 -3.74
C GLU A 63 -16.33 -6.92 -4.89
N GLY A 64 -17.21 -6.05 -5.40
CA GLY A 64 -16.87 -5.09 -6.44
C GLY A 64 -15.80 -4.10 -5.96
N ILE A 65 -15.95 -3.58 -4.74
CA ILE A 65 -14.96 -2.70 -4.11
C ILE A 65 -13.65 -3.43 -3.88
N VAL A 66 -13.69 -4.69 -3.43
CA VAL A 66 -12.49 -5.51 -3.23
C VAL A 66 -11.73 -5.74 -4.54
N LYS A 67 -12.43 -5.97 -5.65
CA LYS A 67 -11.80 -6.09 -6.99
C LYS A 67 -11.14 -4.79 -7.44
N ILE A 68 -11.80 -3.64 -7.21
CA ILE A 68 -11.20 -2.32 -7.49
C ILE A 68 -9.95 -2.10 -6.62
N ALA A 69 -10.02 -2.47 -5.34
CA ALA A 69 -8.87 -2.43 -4.45
C ALA A 69 -7.70 -3.27 -4.99
N GLY A 70 -7.98 -4.45 -5.54
CA GLY A 70 -6.95 -5.28 -6.21
C GLY A 70 -6.20 -4.56 -7.34
N TRP A 71 -6.92 -3.81 -8.18
CA TRP A 71 -6.29 -2.98 -9.23
C TRP A 71 -5.43 -1.85 -8.66
N VAL A 72 -5.92 -1.16 -7.62
CA VAL A 72 -5.13 -0.16 -6.90
C VAL A 72 -3.88 -0.80 -6.29
N GLY A 73 -3.99 -2.01 -5.76
CA GLY A 73 -2.88 -2.78 -5.20
C GLY A 73 -1.81 -3.13 -6.24
N LEU A 74 -2.22 -3.45 -7.48
CA LEU A 74 -1.29 -3.68 -8.59
C LEU A 74 -0.46 -2.42 -8.88
N VAL A 75 -1.12 -1.26 -8.96
CA VAL A 75 -0.46 0.04 -9.21
C VAL A 75 0.47 0.41 -8.04
N CYS A 76 0.00 0.23 -6.80
CA CYS A 76 0.79 0.43 -5.59
C CYS A 76 2.06 -0.43 -5.61
N GLY A 77 1.92 -1.74 -5.85
CA GLY A 77 3.05 -2.67 -5.90
C GLY A 77 4.04 -2.34 -7.01
N ALA A 78 3.55 -2.04 -8.22
CA ALA A 78 4.40 -1.63 -9.33
C ALA A 78 5.17 -0.34 -9.02
N SER A 79 4.53 0.64 -8.40
CA SER A 79 5.18 1.90 -8.00
C SER A 79 6.25 1.69 -6.92
N ALA A 80 6.04 0.75 -5.99
CA ALA A 80 7.03 0.40 -4.98
C ALA A 80 8.26 -0.29 -5.60
N ILE A 81 8.05 -1.17 -6.59
CA ILE A 81 9.15 -1.79 -7.35
C ILE A 81 9.94 -0.71 -8.10
N TYR A 82 9.26 0.23 -8.76
CA TYR A 82 9.92 1.33 -9.47
C TYR A 82 10.77 2.18 -8.52
N LEU A 83 10.24 2.54 -7.36
CA LEU A 83 10.97 3.30 -6.35
C LEU A 83 12.22 2.54 -5.87
N ALA A 84 12.08 1.26 -5.51
CA ALA A 84 13.19 0.42 -5.05
C ALA A 84 14.29 0.30 -6.10
N MET A 85 13.93 0.10 -7.37
CA MET A 85 14.91 0.07 -8.46
C MET A 85 15.54 1.43 -8.71
N GLY A 86 14.77 2.51 -8.55
CA GLY A 86 15.31 3.87 -8.67
C GLY A 86 16.32 4.20 -7.60
N GLU A 87 16.05 3.86 -6.33
CA GLU A 87 17.00 4.04 -5.24
C GLU A 87 18.29 3.25 -5.48
N VAL A 88 18.18 1.96 -5.82
CA VAL A 88 19.34 1.10 -6.11
C VAL A 88 20.17 1.63 -7.28
N LEU A 89 19.55 1.96 -8.41
CA LEU A 89 20.28 2.44 -9.59
C LEU A 89 20.88 3.83 -9.36
N ASN A 90 20.15 4.76 -8.73
CA ASN A 90 20.67 6.10 -8.49
C ASN A 90 21.88 6.07 -7.56
N GLU A 91 21.85 5.22 -6.53
CA GLU A 91 22.96 5.01 -5.60
C GLU A 91 24.17 4.37 -6.30
N GLN A 92 23.97 3.28 -7.04
CA GLN A 92 25.07 2.56 -7.70
C GLN A 92 25.78 3.39 -8.77
N PHE A 93 25.04 4.23 -9.51
CA PHE A 93 25.60 5.06 -10.58
C PHE A 93 25.99 6.47 -10.12
N GLY A 94 25.73 6.84 -8.87
CA GLY A 94 26.02 8.16 -8.31
C GLY A 94 25.34 9.33 -9.03
N ARG A 95 24.25 9.06 -9.77
CA ARG A 95 23.48 10.04 -10.55
C ARG A 95 22.05 9.56 -10.70
N THR A 96 21.11 10.46 -10.96
CA THR A 96 19.72 10.08 -11.24
C THR A 96 19.61 9.31 -12.56
N VAL A 97 19.49 7.98 -12.47
CA VAL A 97 19.21 7.05 -13.59
C VAL A 97 17.71 6.91 -13.77
N LEU A 98 16.98 6.70 -12.68
CA LEU A 98 15.52 6.69 -12.67
C LEU A 98 15.00 7.87 -11.83
N PRO A 99 14.15 8.73 -12.38
CA PRO A 99 13.59 9.84 -11.63
C PRO A 99 12.58 9.33 -10.61
N ILE A 100 12.94 9.41 -9.32
CA ILE A 100 12.04 9.10 -8.19
C ILE A 100 11.49 10.37 -7.52
N GLY A 101 11.92 11.55 -8.00
CA GLY A 101 11.49 12.85 -7.50
C GLY A 101 12.12 13.21 -6.15
N GLU A 102 13.43 12.98 -6.03
CA GLU A 102 14.25 13.39 -4.88
C GLU A 102 14.13 14.91 -4.68
N LYS A 103 13.93 15.34 -3.44
CA LYS A 103 14.02 16.75 -3.07
C LYS A 103 15.51 17.06 -2.85
N HIS A 104 16.12 17.77 -3.80
CA HIS A 104 17.40 18.46 -3.57
C HIS A 104 17.22 19.57 -2.53
#